data_AF-A0A0V0SNZ5-F1
#
_entry.id   AF-A0A0V0SNZ5-F1
#
_cell.length_a   1.000
_cell.length_b   1.000
_cell.length_c   1.000
_cell.angle_alpha   90.00
_cell.angle_beta   90.00
_cell.angle_gamma   90.00
#
_symmetry.space_group_name_H-M   'P 1'
#
loop_
_entity.id
_entity.type
_entity.pdbx_description
1 polymer ?
#
loop_
_entity_poly.entity_id
_entity_poly.type
_entity_poly.pdbx_seq_one_letter_code
_entity_poly.pdbx_strand_id
1 'polypeptide(L)'
;MDPTECLKKLEDFFYLSGVPTSNYGVVVPYLLSDPVHCKHYLVVQARENSFEELKRELLNTYGPENSSVELIERIHALRQRESQIIKQCAEEVAKLGRRAGVSERDLVALFTGGVASREVHRAIRLQELPTVYYRFPS
;
A
#
# COMPACT_ATOMS: atom_id res chain seq x y z
N MET A 1 2.14 -12.44 19.15
CA MET A 1 3.59 -12.26 18.94
C MET A 1 3.76 -11.03 18.08
N ASP A 2 4.65 -10.10 18.45
CA ASP A 2 4.90 -8.90 17.64
C ASP A 2 5.48 -9.32 16.27
N PRO A 3 4.90 -8.86 15.13
CA PRO A 3 5.39 -9.22 13.81
C PRO A 3 6.80 -8.72 13.54
N THR A 4 7.24 -7.63 14.18
CA THR A 4 8.63 -7.17 14.09
C THR A 4 9.57 -8.17 14.76
N GLU A 5 9.22 -8.65 15.95
CA GLU A 5 9.93 -9.72 16.65
C GLU A 5 9.94 -11.03 15.84
N CYS A 6 8.84 -11.37 15.18
CA CYS A 6 8.74 -12.57 14.32
C CYS A 6 9.69 -12.50 13.12
N LEU A 7 9.70 -11.36 12.43
CA LEU A 7 10.61 -11.12 11.30
C LEU A 7 12.07 -11.16 11.73
N LYS A 8 12.39 -10.62 12.90
CA LYS A 8 13.75 -10.65 13.45
C LYS A 8 14.22 -12.08 13.73
N LYS A 9 13.38 -12.92 14.35
CA LYS A 9 13.71 -14.34 14.59
C LYS A 9 13.91 -15.12 13.29
N LEU A 10 13.13 -14.80 12.25
CA LEU A 10 13.27 -15.41 10.93
C LEU A 10 14.58 -14.97 10.24
N GLU A 11 14.94 -13.70 10.35
CA GLU A 11 16.20 -13.15 9.82
C GLU A 11 17.41 -13.75 10.54
N ASP A 12 17.37 -13.85 11.88
CA ASP A 12 18.38 -14.52 12.70
C ASP A 12 18.54 -16.00 12.30
N PHE A 13 17.43 -16.70 12.06
CA PHE A 13 17.45 -18.10 11.60
C PHE A 13 18.18 -18.25 10.27
N PHE A 14 17.90 -17.39 9.29
CA PHE A 14 18.59 -17.44 8.00
C PHE A 14 20.06 -17.08 8.09
N TYR A 15 20.39 -16.09 8.92
CA TYR A 15 21.77 -15.70 9.19
C TYR A 15 22.57 -16.86 9.79
N LEU A 16 22.03 -17.52 10.81
CA LEU A 16 22.64 -18.70 11.44
C LEU A 16 22.73 -19.91 10.49
N SER A 17 21.79 -20.01 9.54
CA SER A 17 21.76 -21.08 8.54
C SER A 17 22.68 -20.81 7.33
N GLY A 18 23.38 -19.67 7.30
CA GLY A 18 24.28 -19.31 6.21
C GLY A 18 23.57 -19.02 4.88
N VAL A 19 22.27 -18.72 4.92
CA VAL A 19 21.52 -18.38 3.71
C VAL A 19 21.94 -16.97 3.28
N PRO A 20 22.36 -16.75 2.02
CA PRO A 20 22.60 -15.41 1.50
C PRO A 20 21.32 -14.58 1.53
N THR A 21 21.40 -13.31 1.92
CA THR A 21 20.25 -12.39 1.99
C THR A 21 19.50 -12.26 0.66
N SER A 22 20.21 -12.38 -0.47
CA SER A 22 19.63 -12.41 -1.82
C SER A 22 18.63 -13.55 -2.02
N ASN A 23 18.76 -14.64 -1.25
CA ASN A 23 17.96 -15.85 -1.41
C ASN A 23 16.76 -15.89 -0.44
N TYR A 24 16.63 -14.91 0.46
CA TYR A 24 15.55 -14.90 1.46
C TYR A 24 14.17 -14.84 0.80
N GLY A 25 14.01 -14.03 -0.26
CA GLY A 25 12.74 -13.95 -1.01
C GLY A 25 12.31 -15.28 -1.64
N VAL A 26 13.26 -16.19 -1.90
CA VAL A 26 13.00 -17.53 -2.45
C VAL A 26 12.62 -18.50 -1.33
N VAL A 27 13.27 -18.44 -0.17
CA VAL A 27 13.11 -19.44 0.90
C VAL A 27 11.90 -19.16 1.79
N VAL A 28 11.59 -17.88 2.04
CA VAL A 28 10.52 -17.49 2.97
C VAL A 28 9.13 -18.03 2.59
N PRO A 29 8.69 -18.01 1.31
CA PRO A 29 7.39 -18.57 0.94
C PRO A 29 7.24 -20.05 1.32
N TYR A 30 8.30 -20.86 1.21
CA TYR A 30 8.26 -22.28 1.58
C TYR A 30 8.12 -22.50 3.08
N LEU A 31 8.67 -21.60 3.90
CA LEU A 31 8.55 -21.65 5.37
C LEU A 31 7.19 -21.14 5.87
N LEU A 32 6.52 -20.28 5.11
CA LEU A 32 5.23 -19.66 5.47
C LEU A 32 3.99 -20.40 4.92
N SER A 33 4.17 -21.55 4.26
CA SER A 33 3.14 -22.18 3.43
C SER A 33 2.05 -23.02 4.14
N ASP A 34 2.01 -23.15 5.48
CA ASP A 34 0.82 -23.73 6.18
C ASP A 34 0.77 -23.43 7.70
N PRO A 35 -0.41 -23.43 8.39
CA PRO A 35 -1.54 -22.50 8.22
C PRO A 35 -2.12 -21.98 9.56
N VAL A 36 -2.35 -20.67 9.68
CA VAL A 36 -3.64 -20.13 10.21
C VAL A 36 -3.93 -18.73 9.62
N HIS A 37 -2.92 -17.91 9.26
CA HIS A 37 -3.19 -16.54 8.79
C HIS A 37 -2.46 -16.07 7.51
N CYS A 38 -1.45 -16.78 7.00
CA CYS A 38 -0.68 -16.32 5.82
C CYS A 38 -1.27 -16.73 4.45
N LYS A 39 -2.45 -17.36 4.41
CA LYS A 39 -2.90 -18.13 3.23
C LYS A 39 -3.60 -17.33 2.12
N HIS A 40 -3.79 -16.01 2.23
CA HIS A 40 -4.50 -15.24 1.19
C HIS A 40 -3.70 -14.15 0.44
N TYR A 41 -2.48 -13.79 0.85
CA TYR A 41 -1.76 -12.69 0.17
C TYR A 41 -0.43 -13.09 -0.52
N LEU A 42 0.25 -14.15 -0.07
CA LEU A 42 1.59 -14.47 -0.56
C LEU A 42 1.63 -15.16 -1.94
N VAL A 43 0.52 -15.78 -2.39
CA VAL A 43 0.52 -16.60 -3.61
C VAL A 43 0.45 -15.79 -4.91
N VAL A 44 -0.04 -14.54 -4.87
CA VAL A 44 -0.37 -13.79 -6.11
C VAL A 44 0.62 -12.66 -6.44
N GLN A 45 1.48 -12.21 -5.50
CA GLN A 45 2.37 -11.07 -5.76
C GLN A 45 3.85 -11.31 -5.48
N ALA A 46 4.24 -12.51 -5.04
CA ALA A 46 5.63 -12.85 -4.67
C ALA A 46 6.49 -13.38 -5.83
N ARG A 47 6.02 -13.31 -7.09
CA ARG A 47 6.84 -13.78 -8.22
C ARG A 47 8.09 -12.91 -8.47
N GLU A 48 8.18 -11.71 -7.87
CA GLU A 48 9.25 -10.74 -8.19
C GLU A 48 9.80 -9.93 -6.99
N ASN A 49 9.36 -10.17 -5.75
CA ASN A 49 9.63 -9.23 -4.64
C ASN A 49 10.85 -9.63 -3.78
N SER A 50 11.68 -8.65 -3.43
CA SER A 50 12.83 -8.83 -2.52
C SER A 50 12.39 -9.10 -1.07
N PHE A 51 13.27 -9.68 -0.24
CA PHE A 51 12.97 -9.91 1.18
C PHE A 51 12.57 -8.63 1.93
N GLU A 52 13.16 -7.49 1.60
CA GLU A 52 12.80 -6.20 2.17
C GLU A 52 11.38 -5.76 1.81
N GLU A 53 10.93 -6.09 0.60
CA GLU A 53 9.58 -5.81 0.14
C GLU A 53 8.56 -6.72 0.82
N LEU A 54 8.91 -7.99 1.03
CA LEU A 54 8.13 -8.91 1.84
C LEU A 54 8.04 -8.47 3.31
N LYS A 55 9.16 -8.06 3.92
CA LYS A 55 9.23 -7.50 5.27
C LYS A 55 8.34 -6.27 5.40
N ARG A 56 8.39 -5.37 4.41
CA ARG A 56 7.56 -4.18 4.32
C ARG A 56 6.08 -4.53 4.23
N GLU A 57 5.67 -5.48 3.39
CA GLU A 57 4.26 -5.88 3.27
C GLU A 57 3.74 -6.57 4.54
N LEU A 58 4.54 -7.45 5.15
CA LEU A 58 4.20 -8.06 6.44
C LEU A 58 4.05 -7.02 7.55
N LEU A 59 4.97 -6.04 7.64
CA LEU A 59 4.86 -4.94 8.59
C LEU A 59 3.71 -3.99 8.28
N ASN A 60 3.32 -3.83 7.01
CA ASN A 60 2.13 -3.04 6.68
C ASN A 60 0.82 -3.75 7.04
N THR A 61 0.81 -5.07 6.95
CA THR A 61 -0.38 -5.89 7.21
C THR A 61 -0.56 -6.16 8.70
N TYR A 62 0.55 -6.45 9.39
CA TYR A 62 0.52 -6.92 10.78
C TYR A 62 1.32 -6.05 11.75
N GLY A 63 2.19 -5.15 11.25
CA GLY A 63 2.97 -4.25 12.10
C GLY A 63 2.11 -3.36 12.98
N PRO A 64 2.72 -2.59 13.91
CA PRO A 64 1.99 -1.80 14.89
C PRO A 64 0.86 -1.02 14.23
N GLU A 65 -0.34 -1.15 14.79
CA GLU A 65 -1.49 -0.35 14.37
C GLU A 65 -1.17 1.11 14.70
N ASN A 66 -0.66 1.84 13.71
CA ASN A 66 -0.69 3.29 13.75
C ASN A 66 -2.16 3.67 13.93
N SER A 67 -2.42 4.63 14.81
CA SER A 67 -3.79 5.14 14.96
C SER A 67 -4.30 5.68 13.61
N SER A 68 -5.61 5.62 13.39
CA SER A 68 -6.24 6.20 12.19
C SER A 68 -5.83 7.66 11.99
N VAL A 69 -5.68 8.42 13.08
CA VAL A 69 -5.21 9.82 13.10
C VAL A 69 -3.79 9.93 12.54
N GLU A 70 -2.86 9.12 13.02
CA GLU A 70 -1.46 9.13 12.56
C GLU A 70 -1.34 8.75 11.07
N LEU A 71 -2.17 7.81 10.61
CA LEU A 71 -2.23 7.43 9.20
C LEU A 71 -2.76 8.58 8.33
N ILE A 72 -3.80 9.29 8.78
CA ILE A 72 -4.36 10.45 8.07
C ILE A 72 -3.34 11.61 8.03
N GLU A 73 -2.62 11.86 9.13
CA GLU A 73 -1.54 12.86 9.16
C GLU A 73 -0.43 12.54 8.16
N ARG A 74 -0.04 11.26 8.04
CA ARG A 74 0.93 10.82 7.03
C ARG A 74 0.40 11.02 5.61
N ILE A 75 -0.88 10.78 5.37
CA ILE A 75 -1.49 11.06 4.05
C ILE A 75 -1.44 12.56 3.74
N HIS A 76 -1.76 13.43 4.70
CA HIS A 76 -1.66 14.88 4.50
C HIS A 76 -0.22 15.35 4.21
N ALA A 77 0.77 14.67 4.80
CA ALA A 77 2.18 14.94 4.53
C ALA A 77 2.66 14.43 3.16
N LEU A 78 1.94 13.48 2.55
CA LEU A 78 2.20 13.00 1.18
C LEU A 78 1.71 14.02 0.14
N ARG A 79 2.41 15.14 0.04
CA ARG A 79 2.31 16.00 -1.14
C ARG A 79 3.11 15.39 -2.28
N GLN A 80 2.49 15.31 -3.47
CA GLN A 80 3.17 14.84 -4.67
C GLN A 80 4.41 15.72 -4.91
N ARG A 81 5.60 15.14 -4.84
CA ARG A 81 6.83 15.83 -5.28
C ARG A 81 6.78 15.98 -6.79
N GLU A 82 7.29 17.09 -7.33
CA GLU A 82 7.27 17.39 -8.77
C GLU A 82 7.84 16.27 -9.65
N SER A 83 8.78 15.47 -9.11
CA SER A 83 9.42 14.34 -9.78
C SER A 83 8.71 12.99 -9.61
N GLN A 84 7.65 12.92 -8.80
CA GLN A 84 7.02 11.65 -8.43
C GLN A 84 5.88 11.31 -9.38
N ILE A 85 5.88 10.06 -9.88
CA ILE A 85 4.85 9.54 -10.78
C ILE A 85 3.52 9.54 -10.02
N ILE A 86 2.48 10.16 -10.61
CA ILE A 86 1.13 10.30 -10.03
C ILE A 86 0.60 8.96 -9.51
N LYS A 87 0.86 7.87 -10.25
CA LYS A 87 0.49 6.50 -9.87
C LYS A 87 1.09 6.07 -8.51
N GLN A 88 2.37 6.34 -8.28
CA GLN A 88 3.03 5.98 -7.01
C GLN A 88 2.45 6.78 -5.83
N CYS A 89 2.14 8.05 -6.05
CA CYS A 89 1.47 8.89 -5.05
C CYS A 89 0.06 8.34 -4.73
N ALA A 90 -0.70 7.94 -5.76
CA ALA A 90 -2.03 7.36 -5.59
C ALA A 90 -2.00 6.02 -4.83
N GLU A 91 -1.03 5.16 -5.13
CA GLU A 91 -0.87 3.86 -4.47
C GLU A 91 -0.56 4.00 -2.98
N GLU A 92 0.32 4.93 -2.60
CA GLU A 92 0.64 5.20 -1.20
C GLU A 92 -0.55 5.78 -0.43
N VAL A 93 -1.27 6.74 -1.01
CA VAL A 93 -2.48 7.31 -0.40
C VAL A 93 -3.55 6.23 -0.23
N ALA A 94 -3.75 5.38 -1.25
CA ALA A 94 -4.69 4.26 -1.18
C ALA A 94 -4.31 3.24 -0.10
N LYS A 95 -3.01 2.93 0.04
CA LYS A 95 -2.52 1.98 1.04
C LYS A 95 -2.74 2.49 2.47
N LEU A 96 -2.41 3.75 2.73
CA LEU A 96 -2.61 4.35 4.06
C LEU A 96 -4.08 4.57 4.37
N GLY A 97 -4.89 5.01 3.40
CA GLY A 97 -6.31 5.25 3.60
C GLY A 97 -7.10 3.98 3.89
N ARG A 98 -6.78 2.86 3.22
CA ARG A 98 -7.36 1.55 3.55
C ARG A 98 -7.04 1.12 4.98
N ARG A 99 -5.81 1.34 5.46
CA ARG A 99 -5.42 1.05 6.85
C ARG A 99 -6.14 1.95 7.85
N ALA A 100 -6.43 3.20 7.49
CA ALA A 100 -7.15 4.14 8.33
C ALA A 100 -8.68 3.97 8.28
N GLY A 101 -9.21 3.05 7.46
CA GLY A 101 -10.65 2.85 7.29
C GLY A 101 -11.36 4.00 6.55
N VAL A 102 -10.63 4.73 5.71
CA VAL A 102 -11.14 5.89 4.96
C VAL A 102 -12.02 5.42 3.80
N SER A 103 -13.15 6.10 3.58
CA SER A 103 -14.04 5.81 2.46
C SER A 103 -13.38 6.13 1.11
N GLU A 104 -13.85 5.51 0.01
CA GLU A 104 -13.33 5.81 -1.33
C GLU A 104 -13.46 7.30 -1.69
N ARG A 105 -14.59 7.93 -1.31
CA ARG A 105 -14.83 9.36 -1.52
C ARG A 105 -13.79 10.22 -0.81
N ASP A 106 -13.54 9.93 0.46
CA ASP A 106 -12.60 10.70 1.27
C ASP A 106 -11.16 10.42 0.85
N LEU A 107 -10.86 9.23 0.35
CA LEU A 107 -9.56 8.90 -0.26
C LEU A 107 -9.27 9.77 -1.48
N VAL A 108 -10.26 9.96 -2.36
CA VAL A 108 -10.16 10.84 -3.53
C VAL A 108 -9.94 12.29 -3.09
N ALA A 109 -10.64 12.75 -2.05
CA ALA A 109 -10.44 14.09 -1.48
C ALA A 109 -9.02 14.28 -0.92
N LEU A 110 -8.48 13.27 -0.21
CA LEU A 110 -7.11 13.30 0.31
C LEU A 110 -6.07 13.31 -0.81
N PHE A 111 -6.27 12.47 -1.83
CA PHE A 111 -5.37 12.41 -2.98
C PHE A 111 -5.35 13.73 -3.76
N THR A 112 -6.52 14.31 -4.04
CA THR A 112 -6.62 15.60 -4.75
C THR A 112 -6.01 16.75 -3.98
N GLY A 113 -6.18 16.79 -2.65
CA GLY A 113 -5.54 17.79 -1.79
C GLY A 113 -4.00 17.72 -1.78
N GLY A 114 -3.44 16.52 -1.98
CA GLY A 114 -1.98 16.28 -2.00
C GLY A 114 -1.31 16.41 -3.37
N VAL A 115 -2.08 16.32 -4.47
CA VAL A 115 -1.55 16.29 -5.84
C VAL A 115 -1.34 17.70 -6.40
N ALA A 116 -0.12 17.98 -6.89
CA ALA A 116 0.23 19.24 -7.54
C ALA A 116 -0.16 19.29 -9.03
N SER A 117 -0.44 18.14 -9.66
CA SER A 117 -0.75 18.04 -11.08
C SER A 117 -2.10 18.70 -11.43
N ARG A 118 -2.03 19.78 -12.22
CA ARG A 118 -3.21 20.48 -12.78
C ARG A 118 -4.08 19.58 -13.66
N GLU A 119 -3.50 18.57 -14.31
CA GLU A 119 -4.23 17.63 -15.17
C GLU A 119 -5.11 16.71 -14.35
N VAL A 120 -4.63 16.24 -13.18
CA VAL A 120 -5.42 15.44 -12.24
C VAL A 120 -6.62 16.24 -11.73
N HIS A 121 -6.39 17.50 -11.33
CA HIS A 121 -7.45 18.42 -10.94
C HIS A 121 -8.49 18.66 -12.04
N ARG A 122 -8.08 18.68 -13.32
CA ARG A 122 -9.01 18.79 -14.46
C ARG A 122 -9.81 17.50 -14.68
N ALA A 123 -9.14 16.34 -14.67
CA ALA A 123 -9.77 15.05 -14.91
C ALA A 123 -10.85 14.72 -13.88
N ILE A 124 -10.61 15.06 -12.61
CA ILE A 124 -11.57 14.80 -11.53
C ILE A 124 -12.79 15.72 -11.62
N ARG A 125 -12.58 17.03 -11.89
CA ARG A 125 -13.69 17.95 -12.18
C ARG A 125 -14.56 17.51 -13.36
N LEU A 126 -13.97 16.85 -14.36
CA LEU A 126 -14.72 16.33 -15.51
C LEU A 126 -15.55 15.09 -15.17
N GLN A 127 -15.15 14.29 -14.18
CA GLN A 127 -15.95 13.14 -13.70
C GLN A 127 -17.07 13.56 -12.75
N GLU A 128 -16.90 14.65 -12.00
CA GLU A 128 -17.93 15.20 -11.09
C GLU A 128 -19.03 16.00 -11.83
N LEU A 129 -18.87 16.26 -13.13
CA LEU A 129 -19.87 16.94 -13.93
C LEU A 129 -21.09 16.03 -14.16
N PRO A 130 -22.31 16.47 -13.82
CA PRO A 130 -23.51 15.73 -14.18
C PRO A 130 -23.55 15.55 -15.69
N THR A 131 -23.73 14.32 -16.16
CA THR A 131 -24.09 14.06 -17.55
C THR A 131 -25.43 14.73 -17.83
N VAL A 132 -25.38 15.96 -18.37
CA VAL A 132 -26.56 16.67 -18.84
C VAL A 132 -27.08 15.90 -20.05
N TYR A 133 -28.03 14.99 -19.83
CA TYR A 133 -28.79 14.36 -20.89
C TYR A 133 -29.63 15.45 -21.57
N TYR A 134 -29.14 15.96 -22.70
CA TYR A 134 -29.99 16.74 -23.60
C TYR A 134 -31.00 15.80 -24.25
N ARG A 135 -32.22 15.75 -23.68
CA ARG A 135 -33.38 15.16 -24.33
C ARG A 135 -33.88 16.16 -25.36
N PHE A 136 -33.58 15.92 -26.64
CA PHE A 136 -34.19 16.65 -27.74
C PHE A 136 -35.69 16.34 -27.79
N PRO A 137 -36.58 17.35 -27.80
CA PRO A 137 -37.99 17.11 -28.08
C PRO A 137 -38.16 16.80 -29.57
N SER A 138 -38.90 15.72 -29.85
CA SER A 138 -39.32 15.25 -31.17
C SER A 138 -40.27 16.21 -31.85
#